data_AF-A0A7C7WMC1-F1
#
_entry.id   AF-A0A7C7WMC1-F1
#
_cell.length_a   1.000
_cell.length_b   1.000
_cell.length_c   1.000
_cell.angle_alpha   90.00
_cell.angle_beta   90.00
_cell.angle_gamma   90.00
#
_symmetry.space_group_name_H-M   'P 1'
#
loop_
_entity.id
_entity.type
_entity.pdbx_description
1 polymer ?
#
loop_
_entity_poly.entity_id
_entity_poly.type
_entity_poly.pdbx_seq_one_letter_code
_entity_poly.pdbx_strand_id
1 'polypeptide(L)'
;MAYIDYDGTIYVVGGLTGAESYDQVESEFNTSIRSFRSLSPAEAEDIRPNRLRFYTVRDGETWQSIAQNASESIIPPNTLAIMNGVPVNEQPRPGDRIKIAVEG
;
A
#
# COMPACT_ATOMS: atom_id res chain seq x y z
N MET A 1 20.83 5.56 -4.37
CA MET A 1 19.86 6.24 -5.25
C MET A 1 19.60 5.36 -6.46
N ALA A 2 18.42 5.46 -7.07
CA ALA A 2 18.06 4.82 -8.34
C ALA A 2 17.60 5.90 -9.32
N TYR A 3 17.93 5.70 -10.59
CA TYR A 3 17.54 6.57 -11.70
C TYR A 3 16.57 5.79 -12.57
N ILE A 4 15.40 6.37 -12.83
CA ILE A 4 14.34 5.75 -13.63
C ILE A 4 14.11 6.66 -14.82
N ASP A 5 14.43 6.16 -16.02
CA ASP A 5 14.08 6.82 -17.27
C ASP A 5 12.65 6.43 -17.66
N TYR A 6 11.80 7.43 -17.84
CA TYR A 6 10.44 7.28 -18.33
C TYR A 6 10.08 8.44 -19.25
N ASP A 7 9.83 8.13 -20.53
CA ASP A 7 9.46 9.10 -21.57
C ASP A 7 10.43 10.29 -21.67
N GLY A 8 11.73 10.01 -21.56
CA GLY A 8 12.79 11.04 -21.61
C GLY A 8 12.92 11.89 -20.35
N THR A 9 12.12 11.62 -19.32
CA THR A 9 12.23 12.24 -17.99
C THR A 9 12.94 11.29 -17.04
N ILE A 10 14.01 11.78 -16.40
CA ILE A 10 14.75 11.02 -15.39
C ILE A 10 14.19 11.34 -14.00
N TYR A 11 13.65 10.33 -13.34
CA TYR A 11 13.24 10.39 -11.93
C TYR A 11 14.35 9.83 -11.03
N VAL A 12 14.57 10.49 -9.90
CA VAL A 12 15.55 10.05 -8.89
C VAL A 12 14.83 9.58 -7.65
N VAL A 13 15.11 8.36 -7.22
CA VAL A 13 14.64 7.80 -5.95
C VAL A 13 15.82 7.70 -4.98
N GLY A 14 15.69 8.34 -3.83
CA GLY A 14 16.70 8.40 -2.78
C GLY A 14 16.11 8.27 -1.39
N GLY A 15 16.92 7.82 -0.44
CA GLY A 15 16.58 7.80 0.98
C GLY A 15 17.07 9.08 1.67
N LEU A 16 16.32 9.55 2.66
CA LEU A 16 16.66 10.70 3.49
C LEU A 16 16.61 10.27 4.96
N THR A 17 17.67 10.55 5.71
CA THR A 17 17.78 10.25 7.14
C THR A 17 18.76 11.19 7.82
N GLY A 18 18.74 11.23 9.16
CA GLY A 18 19.75 11.92 9.97
C GLY A 18 21.11 11.23 9.89
N ALA A 19 22.19 11.98 10.08
CA ALA A 19 23.55 11.44 9.93
C ALA A 19 23.84 10.31 10.92
N GLU A 20 23.34 10.42 12.15
CA GLU A 20 23.47 9.43 13.21
C GLU A 20 22.75 8.11 12.93
N SER A 21 21.77 8.10 12.03
CA SER A 21 20.98 6.92 11.70
C SER A 21 21.39 6.28 10.38
N TYR A 22 22.32 6.90 9.62
CA TYR A 22 22.63 6.47 8.26
C TYR A 22 23.11 5.02 8.18
N ASP A 23 24.13 4.66 8.95
CA ASP A 23 24.73 3.31 8.92
C ASP A 23 23.72 2.21 9.31
N GLN A 24 22.72 2.57 10.13
CA GLN A 24 21.69 1.63 10.56
C GLN A 24 20.64 1.34 9.47
N VAL A 25 20.34 2.31 8.60
CA VAL A 25 19.23 2.22 7.63
C VAL A 25 19.71 2.14 6.18
N GLU A 26 21.01 2.25 5.94
CA GLU A 26 21.59 2.28 4.59
C GLU A 26 21.21 1.04 3.78
N SER A 27 21.26 -0.14 4.40
CA SER A 27 20.96 -1.41 3.74
C SER A 27 19.49 -1.49 3.29
N GLU A 28 18.57 -1.11 4.18
CA GLU A 28 17.14 -1.04 3.92
C GLU A 28 16.84 -0.03 2.80
N PHE A 29 17.44 1.16 2.88
CA PHE A 29 17.31 2.17 1.82
C PHE A 29 17.83 1.65 0.48
N ASN A 30 19.01 1.05 0.44
CA ASN A 30 19.57 0.53 -0.80
C ASN A 30 18.70 -0.60 -1.39
N THR A 31 18.12 -1.45 -0.55
CA THR A 31 17.21 -2.51 -0.97
C THR A 31 15.93 -1.94 -1.57
N SER A 32 15.28 -0.98 -0.89
CA SER A 32 14.06 -0.33 -1.40
C SER A 32 14.32 0.49 -2.65
N ILE A 33 15.44 1.22 -2.72
CA ILE A 33 15.79 2.03 -3.88
C ILE A 33 16.04 1.16 -5.12
N ARG A 34 16.74 0.02 -4.94
CA ARG A 34 17.06 -0.89 -6.05
C ARG A 34 15.88 -1.75 -6.52
N SER A 35 14.74 -1.73 -5.82
CA SER A 35 13.53 -2.42 -6.27
C SER A 35 12.80 -1.67 -7.38
N PHE A 36 13.06 -0.37 -7.53
CA PHE A 36 12.50 0.42 -8.62
C PHE A 36 13.24 0.14 -9.93
N ARG A 37 12.48 -0.25 -10.94
CA ARG A 37 12.94 -0.45 -12.32
C ARG A 37 11.87 0.03 -13.30
N SER A 38 12.28 0.36 -14.52
CA SER A 38 11.33 0.60 -15.59
C SER A 38 10.57 -0.70 -15.93
N LEU A 39 9.29 -0.56 -16.27
CA LEU A 39 8.46 -1.66 -16.75
C LEU A 39 8.72 -1.89 -18.24
N SER A 40 8.74 -3.15 -18.68
CA SER A 40 8.64 -3.46 -20.10
C SER A 40 7.23 -3.15 -20.63
N PRO A 41 7.06 -2.94 -21.95
CA PRO A 41 5.73 -2.72 -22.52
C PRO A 41 4.72 -3.82 -22.18
N ALA A 42 5.14 -5.09 -22.24
CA ALA A 42 4.27 -6.23 -21.90
C ALA A 42 3.87 -6.23 -20.42
N GLU A 43 4.78 -5.89 -19.51
CA GLU A 43 4.45 -5.74 -18.08
C GLU A 43 3.48 -4.58 -17.86
N ALA A 44 3.68 -3.46 -18.56
CA ALA A 44 2.79 -2.30 -18.44
C ALA A 44 1.37 -2.61 -18.94
N GLU A 45 1.23 -3.40 -20.01
CA GLU A 45 -0.07 -3.83 -20.55
C GLU A 45 -0.81 -4.81 -19.62
N ASP A 46 -0.09 -5.66 -18.88
CA ASP A 46 -0.68 -6.64 -17.97
C ASP A 46 -1.00 -6.06 -16.57
N ILE A 47 -0.61 -4.80 -16.29
CA ILE A 47 -0.91 -4.18 -15.00
C ILE A 47 -2.43 -4.05 -14.81
N ARG A 48 -2.90 -4.73 -13.77
CA ARG A 48 -4.24 -4.58 -13.20
C ARG A 48 -4.11 -3.93 -11.83
N PRO A 49 -4.17 -2.59 -11.73
CA PRO A 49 -3.87 -1.94 -10.48
C PRO A 49 -4.99 -2.23 -9.48
N ASN A 50 -4.65 -2.50 -8.23
CA ASN A 50 -5.64 -2.56 -7.18
C ASN A 50 -6.41 -1.24 -7.08
N ARG A 51 -7.69 -1.30 -6.67
CA ARG A 51 -8.57 -0.13 -6.59
C ARG A 51 -8.99 0.11 -5.16
N LEU A 52 -9.03 1.37 -4.75
CA LEU A 52 -9.70 1.76 -3.52
C LEU A 52 -11.19 1.93 -3.77
N ARG A 53 -12.02 1.39 -2.87
CA ARG A 53 -13.47 1.58 -2.87
C ARG A 53 -13.94 2.02 -1.50
N PHE A 54 -15.11 2.66 -1.48
CA PHE A 54 -15.83 2.86 -0.24
C PHE A 54 -16.72 1.65 0.05
N TYR A 55 -16.75 1.27 1.31
CA TYR A 55 -17.53 0.18 1.83
C TYR A 55 -18.30 0.64 3.07
N THR A 56 -19.57 0.27 3.16
CA THR A 56 -20.40 0.56 4.33
C THR A 56 -20.43 -0.67 5.22
N VAL A 57 -19.94 -0.51 6.45
CA VAL A 57 -19.82 -1.59 7.42
C VAL A 57 -21.21 -2.09 7.81
N ARG A 58 -21.40 -3.41 7.75
CA ARG A 58 -22.65 -4.08 8.13
C ARG A 58 -22.64 -4.48 9.60
N ASP A 59 -23.83 -4.79 10.12
CA ASP A 59 -23.98 -5.23 11.51
C ASP A 59 -23.14 -6.49 11.79
N GLY A 60 -22.32 -6.41 12.85
CA GLY A 60 -21.47 -7.51 13.31
C GLY A 60 -20.17 -7.70 12.54
N GLU A 61 -19.88 -6.88 11.53
CA GLU A 61 -18.61 -6.95 10.81
C GLU A 61 -17.44 -6.42 11.65
N THR A 62 -16.29 -7.04 11.44
CA THR A 62 -15.01 -6.70 12.06
C THR A 62 -13.98 -6.47 10.97
N TRP A 63 -12.83 -5.88 11.30
CA TRP A 63 -11.71 -5.80 10.36
C TRP A 63 -11.31 -7.19 9.82
N GLN A 64 -11.39 -8.21 10.68
CA GLN A 64 -11.07 -9.60 10.29
C GLN A 64 -12.05 -10.13 9.25
N SER A 65 -13.36 -9.98 9.48
CA SER A 65 -14.37 -10.51 8.56
C SER A 65 -14.33 -9.81 7.20
N ILE A 66 -14.11 -8.49 7.19
CA ILE A 66 -13.99 -7.70 5.96
C ILE A 66 -12.71 -8.06 5.20
N ALA A 67 -11.58 -8.26 5.89
CA ALA A 67 -10.31 -8.66 5.27
C ALA A 67 -10.32 -10.08 4.68
N GLN A 68 -11.10 -10.99 5.27
CA GLN A 68 -11.16 -12.39 4.80
C GLN A 68 -12.00 -12.54 3.54
N ASN A 69 -12.90 -11.59 3.25
CA ASN A 69 -13.65 -11.58 2.03
C ASN A 69 -12.85 -10.85 0.94
N ALA A 70 -12.20 -11.60 0.06
CA ALA A 70 -11.41 -11.04 -1.04
C ALA A 70 -12.21 -10.15 -2.01
N SER A 71 -13.54 -10.30 -2.06
CA SER A 71 -14.41 -9.37 -2.82
C SER A 71 -14.56 -8.01 -2.15
N GLU A 72 -14.28 -7.93 -0.86
CA GLU A 72 -14.39 -6.73 -0.03
C GLU A 72 -13.01 -6.14 0.29
N SER A 73 -11.97 -6.93 0.51
CA SER A 73 -10.62 -6.41 0.72
C SER A 73 -9.52 -7.44 0.45
N ILE A 74 -8.41 -7.01 -0.13
CA ILE A 74 -7.19 -7.82 -0.34
C ILE A 74 -6.08 -7.50 0.68
N ILE A 75 -6.33 -6.58 1.61
CA ILE A 75 -5.34 -6.16 2.62
C ILE A 75 -5.67 -6.73 4.00
N PRO A 76 -4.63 -7.00 4.83
CA PRO A 76 -4.82 -7.55 6.17
C PRO A 76 -5.67 -6.67 7.10
N PRO A 77 -6.30 -7.25 8.13
CA PRO A 77 -7.18 -6.55 9.08
C PRO A 77 -6.52 -5.33 9.75
N ASN A 78 -5.31 -5.49 10.27
CA ASN A 78 -4.58 -4.40 10.92
C ASN A 78 -4.27 -3.26 9.93
N THR A 79 -3.95 -3.62 8.69
CA THR A 79 -3.71 -2.65 7.61
C THR A 79 -4.99 -1.91 7.22
N LEU A 80 -6.16 -2.58 7.22
CA LEU A 80 -7.46 -1.91 7.01
C LEU A 80 -7.73 -0.85 8.08
N ALA A 81 -7.51 -1.17 9.35
CA ALA A 81 -7.70 -0.21 10.45
C ALA A 81 -6.77 1.00 10.27
N ILE A 82 -5.48 0.76 10.03
CA ILE A 82 -4.47 1.81 9.79
C ILE A 82 -4.86 2.66 8.57
N MET A 83 -5.23 2.04 7.45
CA MET A 83 -5.65 2.75 6.23
C MET A 83 -6.85 3.66 6.46
N ASN A 84 -7.73 3.28 7.39
CA ASN A 84 -8.90 4.06 7.79
C ASN A 84 -8.66 5.02 8.96
N GLY A 85 -7.43 5.10 9.50
CA GLY A 85 -7.10 5.98 10.61
C GLY A 85 -7.70 5.54 11.94
N VAL A 86 -8.03 4.25 12.08
CA VAL A 86 -8.63 3.67 13.28
C VAL A 86 -7.56 2.87 14.04
N PRO A 87 -7.48 2.97 15.38
CA PRO A 87 -6.61 2.10 16.18
C PRO A 87 -6.86 0.61 15.89
N VAL A 88 -5.82 -0.20 15.79
CA VAL A 88 -5.95 -1.63 15.44
C VAL A 88 -6.74 -2.46 16.45
N ASN A 89 -6.90 -1.96 17.67
CA ASN A 89 -7.69 -2.56 18.74
C ASN A 89 -9.15 -2.09 18.78
N GLU A 90 -9.56 -1.19 17.88
CA GLU A 90 -10.93 -0.69 17.75
C GLU A 90 -11.57 -1.27 16.49
N GLN A 91 -12.81 -1.75 16.58
CA GLN A 91 -13.55 -2.32 15.45
C GLN A 91 -14.35 -1.24 14.71
N PRO A 92 -14.62 -1.41 13.40
CA PRO A 92 -15.47 -0.47 12.69
C PRO A 92 -16.91 -0.59 13.20
N ARG A 93 -17.66 0.51 13.19
CA ARG A 93 -19.06 0.50 13.63
C ARG A 93 -19.98 0.30 12.43
N PRO A 94 -21.14 -0.37 12.62
CA PRO A 94 -22.13 -0.46 11.55
C PRO A 94 -22.53 0.92 11.03
N GLY A 95 -22.60 1.05 9.70
CA GLY A 95 -22.86 2.30 9.01
C GLY A 95 -21.63 3.18 8.76
N ASP A 96 -20.47 2.88 9.37
CA ASP A 96 -19.24 3.59 9.03
C ASP A 96 -18.91 3.37 7.54
N ARG A 97 -18.49 4.45 6.86
CA ARG A 97 -18.06 4.41 5.46
C ARG A 97 -16.54 4.37 5.42
N ILE A 98 -16.00 3.18 5.22
CA ILE A 98 -14.55 2.91 5.25
C ILE A 98 -13.99 2.76 3.84
N LYS A 99 -12.68 2.93 3.72
CA LYS A 99 -11.90 2.58 2.53
C LYS A 99 -11.53 1.10 2.61
N ILE A 100 -11.61 0.43 1.48
CA ILE A 100 -11.12 -0.93 1.25
C ILE A 100 -10.24 -0.95 -0.01
N ALA A 101 -9.34 -1.92 -0.13
CA ALA A 101 -8.55 -2.16 -1.34
C ALA A 101 -9.02 -3.47 -1.97
N VAL A 102 -9.36 -3.45 -3.26
CA VAL A 102 -9.80 -4.64 -4.00
C VAL A 102 -8.89 -4.86 -5.20
N GLU A 103 -8.84 -6.11 -5.68
CA GLU A 103 -8.12 -6.47 -6.90
C GLU A 103 -8.71 -5.77 -8.14
N GLY A 104 -7.84 -5.48 -9.12
CA GLY A 104 -8.17 -4.77 -10.36
C GLY A 104 -8.35 -5.67 -11.57
#